data_AF-A0A1V5D3R4-F1
#
_entry.id   AF-A0A1V5D3R4-F1
#
_cell.length_a   1.000
_cell.length_b   1.000
_cell.length_c   1.000
_cell.angle_alpha   90.00
_cell.angle_beta   90.00
_cell.angle_gamma   90.00
#
_symmetry.space_group_name_H-M   'P 1'
#
loop_
_entity.id
_entity.type
_entity.pdbx_description
1 polymer ?
#
loop_
_entity_poly.entity_id
_entity_poly.type
_entity_poly.pdbx_seq_one_letter_code
_entity_poly.pdbx_strand_id
1 'polypeptide(L)' 'MKGIGEIGINGPIPAIANALNDAIGIRLDAAPFTGEVVLEAMVKQRAGKTT' A
#
# COMPACT_ATOMS: atom_id res chain seq x y z
N MET A 1 17.30 -28.52 5.26
CA MET A 1 15.92 -28.06 4.96
C MET A 1 15.79 -26.62 5.41
N LYS A 2 15.37 -25.68 4.55
CA LYS A 2 15.10 -24.27 4.94
C LYS A 2 13.68 -24.19 5.54
N GLY A 3 13.46 -23.31 6.51
CA GLY A 3 12.12 -23.09 7.09
C GLY A 3 11.17 -22.45 6.07
N ILE A 4 9.94 -22.94 6.01
CA ILE A 4 8.87 -22.46 5.10
C ILE A 4 7.69 -21.80 5.84
N GLY A 5 7.75 -21.74 7.18
CA GLY A 5 6.63 -21.33 8.03
C GLY A 5 6.16 -19.88 7.80
N GLU A 6 7.04 -19.00 7.32
CA GLU A 6 6.76 -17.56 7.16
C GLU A 6 6.41 -17.16 5.72
N ILE A 7 6.55 -18.07 4.75
CA ILE A 7 6.36 -17.73 3.33
C ILE A 7 4.94 -17.19 3.09
N GLY A 8 3.94 -17.75 3.77
CA GLY A 8 2.54 -17.33 3.64
C GLY A 8 2.24 -15.93 4.20
N ILE A 9 3.02 -15.45 5.19
CA ILE A 9 2.74 -14.16 5.85
C ILE A 9 3.51 -12.98 5.24
N ASN A 10 4.57 -13.23 4.47
CA ASN A 10 5.37 -12.18 3.83
C ASN A 10 4.71 -11.58 2.57
N GLY A 11 3.87 -12.35 1.87
CA GLY A 11 3.21 -11.93 0.62
C GLY A 11 2.06 -10.91 0.76
N PRO A 12 1.19 -10.99 1.79
CA PRO A 12 0.00 -10.14 1.88
C PRO A 12 0.26 -8.62 1.87
N ILE A 13 1.20 -8.11 2.65
CA ILE A 13 1.48 -6.66 2.71
C ILE A 13 1.89 -6.07 1.35
N PRO A 14 2.91 -6.60 0.64
CA PRO A 14 3.27 -6.07 -0.67
C PRO A 14 2.17 -6.30 -1.73
N ALA A 15 1.35 -7.35 -1.62
CA ALA A 15 0.21 -7.56 -2.49
C ALA A 15 -0.84 -6.44 -2.34
N ILE A 16 -1.21 -6.08 -1.12
CA ILE A 16 -2.15 -4.97 -0.85
C ILE A 16 -1.55 -3.62 -1.29
N ALA A 17 -0.27 -3.38 -1.02
CA ALA A 17 0.41 -2.15 -1.43
C ALA A 17 0.38 -1.96 -2.96
N ASN A 18 0.64 -3.03 -3.71
CA ASN A 18 0.57 -2.99 -5.17
C ASN A 18 -0.87 -2.84 -5.68
N ALA A 19 -1.86 -3.44 -5.03
CA ALA A 19 -3.27 -3.27 -5.38
C ALA A 19 -3.74 -1.81 -5.18
N LEU A 20 -3.31 -1.13 -4.11
CA LEU A 20 -3.58 0.30 -3.92
C LEU A 20 -2.93 1.15 -5.02
N ASN A 21 -1.68 0.85 -5.38
CA ASN A 21 -1.00 1.55 -6.46
C ASN A 21 -1.70 1.36 -7.81
N ASP A 22 -2.17 0.15 -8.11
CA ASP A 22 -2.93 -0.15 -9.33
C ASP A 22 -4.28 0.57 -9.36
N ALA A 23 -5.02 0.55 -8.24
CA ALA A 23 -6.38 1.10 -8.18
C ALA A 23 -6.44 2.65 -8.18
N ILE A 24 -5.51 3.31 -7.47
CA ILE A 24 -5.58 4.77 -7.23
C ILE A 24 -4.28 5.53 -7.55
N GLY A 25 -3.25 4.83 -8.05
CA GLY A 25 -1.97 5.45 -8.40
C GLY A 25 -1.18 5.96 -7.18
N ILE A 26 -1.41 5.39 -5.99
CA ILE A 26 -0.72 5.77 -4.75
C ILE A 26 0.15 4.60 -4.29
N ARG A 27 1.43 4.88 -4.08
CA ARG A 27 2.38 3.92 -3.49
C ARG A 27 2.56 4.20 -2.01
N LEU A 28 2.04 3.31 -1.17
CA LEU A 28 2.31 3.29 0.27
C LEU A 28 3.46 2.33 0.54
N ASP A 29 4.47 2.79 1.28
CA ASP A 29 5.68 2.05 1.64
C ASP A 29 5.72 1.61 3.12
N ALA A 30 4.79 2.10 3.93
CA ALA A 30 4.66 1.77 5.34
C ALA A 30 3.25 1.26 5.69
N ALA A 31 3.19 0.07 6.28
CA ALA A 31 1.98 -0.47 6.90
C ALA A 31 1.83 0.08 8.33
N PRO A 32 0.62 0.13 8.91
CA PRO A 32 -0.65 -0.38 8.38
C PRO A 32 -1.33 0.55 7.36
N PHE A 33 -2.02 -0.03 6.38
CA PHE A 33 -2.81 0.70 5.37
C PHE A 33 -4.24 0.94 5.86
N THR A 34 -4.40 1.78 6.88
CA THR A 34 -5.73 2.13 7.39
C THR A 34 -6.48 3.04 6.41
N GLY A 35 -7.81 3.14 6.56
CA GLY A 35 -8.63 4.00 5.71
C GLY A 35 -8.21 5.48 5.79
N GLU A 36 -7.80 5.94 6.97
CA GLU A 36 -7.33 7.31 7.21
C GLU A 36 -6.04 7.61 6.45
N VAL A 37 -5.07 6.68 6.48
CA VAL A 37 -3.80 6.81 5.74
C VAL A 37 -4.06 6.85 4.24
N VAL A 38 -4.93 5.97 3.73
CA VAL A 38 -5.30 5.94 2.31
C VAL A 38 -5.99 7.24 1.91
N LEU A 39 -6.96 7.71 2.71
CA LEU A 39 -7.68 8.96 2.45
C LEU A 39 -6.75 10.17 2.46
N GLU A 40 -5.86 10.28 3.44
CA GLU A 40 -4.87 11.36 3.53
C GLU A 40 -3.95 11.36 2.29
N ALA A 41 -3.48 10.19 1.86
CA ALA A 41 -2.67 10.06 0.65
C ALA A 41 -3.43 10.51 -0.60
N MET A 42 -4.71 10.15 -0.74
CA MET A 42 -5.57 10.61 -1.85
C MET A 42 -5.75 12.12 -1.85
N VAL A 43 -5.95 12.74 -0.67
CA VAL A 43 -6.06 14.20 -0.53
C VAL A 43 -4.75 14.89 -0.95
N LYS A 44 -3.60 14.41 -0.48
CA LYS A 44 -2.28 14.93 -0.87
C LYS A 44 -2.03 14.81 -2.37
N GLN A 45 -2.34 13.65 -2.95
CA GLN A 45 -2.20 13.42 -4.40
C GLN A 45 -3.06 14.39 -5.21
N ARG A 46 -4.29 14.69 -4.76
CA ARG A 46 -5.17 15.67 -5.41
C ARG A 46 -4.65 17.10 -5.28
N ALA A 47 -4.13 17.49 -4.11
CA ALA A 47 -3.57 18.83 -3.89
C ALA A 47 -2.35 19.08 -4.79
N GLY A 48 -1.50 18.07 -4.99
CA GLY A 48 -0.33 18.15 -5.87
C GLY A 48 -0.63 18.18 -7.38
N LYS A 49 -1.88 17.92 -7.80
CA LYS A 49 -2.33 17.90 -9.21
C LYS A 49 -2.83 19.27 -9.72
N THR A 50 -2.48 20.38 -9.08
CA THR A 50 -2.96 21.75 -9.45
C THR A 50 -2.14 22.40 -10.58
N THR A 51 -1.72 21.66 -11.60
CA THR A 51 -1.05 22.24 -12.79
C THR A 51 -1.43 21.49 -14.05
#